data_AF-A0A969IJ57-F1
#
_entry.id   AF-A0A969IJ57-F1
#
_cell.length_a   1.000
_cell.length_b   1.000
_cell.length_c   1.000
_cell.angle_alpha   90.00
_cell.angle_beta   90.00
_cell.angle_gamma   90.00
#
_symmetry.space_group_name_H-M   'P 1'
#
loop_
_entity.id
_entity.type
_entity.pdbx_description
1 polymer ?
#
loop_
_entity_poly.entity_id
_entity_poly.type
_entity_poly.pdbx_seq_one_letter_code
_entity_poly.pdbx_strand_id
1 'polypeptide(L)'
;MAGHSQFKNIMYRKGAQDAKRAKVFTKIIRELTVAAKTGLADPNANPRLRAAMIAARDNNMPKDTMERAIKRGAGGADDTSYEEVRYEGYGPGGVALIIEALTDNRNRTAGEIRTALTKAGGNLGETNSVSFMFERKGVIVYPAKAASADGIFEVALEAGADKVSINTAAVNRRQFVREGAEKFGAQCIVVAVDAKKVSQANVPLKWEIFTHGGRKPTGLDAIDYAREVVSLGAGEILLTSMDRDGTKAGFDLELTRAIADAVNVPVIASGGVGTLDHLVDGVKKGHASAVLAASIFHFGTYTVAQAKQHMAAAGIPIRPVA
;
A
#
# COMPACT_ATOMS: atom_id res chain seq x y z
N MET A 1 29.83 4.07 40.36
CA MET A 1 29.57 5.04 39.28
C MET A 1 30.32 4.59 38.03
N ALA A 2 29.65 3.91 37.09
CA ALA A 2 30.24 3.54 35.81
C ALA A 2 29.67 4.47 34.74
N GLY A 3 30.49 5.39 34.26
CA GLY A 3 30.12 6.32 33.20
C GLY A 3 29.82 5.58 31.90
N HIS A 4 28.53 5.37 31.64
CA HIS A 4 28.05 4.97 30.31
C HIS A 4 28.39 6.10 29.33
N SER A 5 29.44 5.90 28.53
CA SER A 5 29.88 6.86 27.51
C SER A 5 28.80 6.99 26.43
N GLN A 6 27.91 7.96 26.62
CA GLN A 6 26.90 8.42 25.66
C GLN A 6 27.50 8.60 24.26
N PHE A 7 28.75 9.09 24.18
CA PHE A 7 29.50 9.24 22.94
C PHE A 7 29.78 7.93 22.21
N LYS A 8 30.20 6.86 22.90
CA LYS A 8 30.40 5.55 22.24
C LYS A 8 29.08 5.00 21.67
N ASN A 9 27.98 5.13 22.41
CA ASN A 9 26.67 4.69 21.93
C ASN A 9 26.17 5.50 20.71
N ILE A 10 26.40 6.82 20.70
CA ILE A 10 26.11 7.68 19.54
C ILE A 10 26.99 7.28 18.34
N MET A 11 28.29 7.03 18.56
CA MET A 11 29.23 6.63 17.52
C MET A 11 28.82 5.30 16.86
N TYR A 12 28.47 4.27 17.64
CA TYR A 12 28.01 2.99 17.11
C TYR A 12 26.71 3.12 16.31
N ARG A 13 25.73 3.87 16.83
CA ARG A 13 24.45 4.11 16.15
C ARG A 13 24.65 4.87 14.83
N LYS A 14 25.47 5.93 14.86
CA LYS A 14 25.78 6.74 13.68
C LYS A 14 26.54 5.92 12.63
N GLY A 15 27.55 5.16 13.03
CA GLY A 15 28.31 4.29 12.12
C GLY A 15 27.42 3.25 11.40
N ALA A 16 26.48 2.64 12.12
CA ALA A 16 25.52 1.72 11.51
C ALA A 16 24.57 2.42 10.51
N GLN A 17 24.16 3.66 10.81
CA GLN A 17 23.32 4.47 9.93
C GLN A 17 24.08 4.91 8.68
N ASP A 18 25.34 5.33 8.82
CA ASP A 18 26.22 5.71 7.72
C ASP A 18 26.50 4.51 6.81
N ALA A 19 26.73 3.32 7.37
CA ALA A 19 26.90 2.09 6.59
C ALA A 19 25.64 1.71 5.80
N LYS A 20 24.44 1.91 6.37
CA LYS A 20 23.17 1.71 5.65
C LYS A 20 23.02 2.73 4.51
N ARG A 21 23.31 4.00 4.78
CA ARG A 21 23.25 5.09 3.78
C ARG A 21 24.23 4.84 2.63
N ALA A 22 25.45 4.39 2.92
CA ALA A 22 26.45 4.04 1.91
C ALA A 22 25.95 2.95 0.95
N LYS A 23 25.30 1.90 1.47
CA LYS A 23 24.70 0.85 0.62
C LYS A 23 23.61 1.39 -0.32
N VAL A 24 22.77 2.30 0.18
CA VAL A 24 21.73 2.95 -0.64
C VAL A 24 22.36 3.84 -1.71
N PHE A 25 23.39 4.61 -1.36
CA PHE A 25 24.12 5.46 -2.31
C PHE A 25 24.73 4.64 -3.43
N THR A 26 25.37 3.51 -3.12
CA THR A 26 25.95 2.62 -4.13
C THR A 26 24.89 2.13 -5.12
N LYS A 27 23.70 1.75 -4.64
CA LYS A 27 22.59 1.31 -5.51
C LYS A 27 22.11 2.44 -6.44
N ILE A 28 21.90 3.63 -5.88
CA ILE A 28 21.44 4.79 -6.65
C ILE A 28 22.49 5.23 -7.68
N ILE A 29 23.78 5.21 -7.34
CA ILE A 29 24.87 5.54 -8.27
C ILE A 29 24.88 4.56 -9.46
N ARG A 30 24.70 3.26 -9.22
CA ARG A 30 24.61 2.26 -10.28
C ARG A 30 23.40 2.52 -11.18
N GLU A 31 22.24 2.81 -10.59
CA GLU A 31 21.03 3.12 -11.36
C GLU A 31 21.18 4.40 -12.21
N LEU A 32 21.76 5.47 -11.66
CA LEU A 32 22.07 6.70 -12.43
C LEU A 32 23.01 6.41 -13.61
N THR A 33 24.02 5.58 -13.38
CA THR A 33 25.02 5.22 -14.41
C THR A 33 24.36 4.38 -15.52
N VAL A 34 23.60 3.35 -15.16
CA VAL A 34 22.93 2.47 -16.13
C VAL A 34 21.84 3.20 -16.90
N ALA A 35 21.05 4.06 -16.22
CA ALA A 35 20.03 4.87 -16.87
C ALA A 35 20.64 5.84 -17.90
N ALA A 36 21.79 6.46 -17.58
CA ALA A 36 22.50 7.35 -18.50
C ALA A 36 23.23 6.60 -19.63
N LYS A 37 23.62 5.33 -19.42
CA LYS A 37 24.25 4.48 -20.44
C LYS A 37 23.26 3.90 -21.44
N THR A 38 22.07 3.49 -20.97
CA THR A 38 21.03 2.85 -21.78
C THR A 38 20.08 3.82 -22.47
N GLY A 39 20.06 5.08 -22.03
CA GLY A 39 19.27 6.15 -22.62
C GLY A 39 20.08 7.44 -22.81
N LEU A 40 19.40 8.57 -22.97
CA LEU A 40 20.06 9.87 -23.08
C LEU A 40 20.55 10.35 -21.70
N ALA A 41 21.69 11.03 -21.68
CA ALA A 41 22.25 11.64 -20.47
C ALA A 41 21.49 12.91 -19.99
N ASP A 42 20.38 13.25 -20.66
CA ASP A 42 19.47 14.33 -20.29
C ASP A 42 18.26 13.77 -19.51
N PRO A 43 18.08 14.12 -18.22
CA PRO A 43 16.93 13.71 -17.42
C PRO A 43 15.58 14.15 -17.98
N ASN A 44 15.53 15.22 -18.80
CA ASN A 44 14.30 15.68 -19.43
C ASN A 44 13.86 14.76 -20.58
N ALA A 45 14.81 14.10 -21.23
CA ALA A 45 14.57 13.15 -22.31
C ALA A 45 14.69 11.67 -21.86
N ASN A 46 15.02 11.42 -20.58
CA ASN A 46 15.20 10.07 -20.03
C ASN A 46 14.41 9.89 -18.72
N PRO A 47 13.18 9.32 -18.78
CA PRO A 47 12.33 9.11 -17.60
C PRO A 47 12.96 8.26 -16.50
N ARG A 48 13.74 7.24 -16.88
CA ARG A 48 14.44 6.38 -15.92
C ARG A 48 15.51 7.15 -15.15
N LEU A 49 16.30 7.94 -15.87
CA LEU A 49 17.30 8.81 -15.26
C LEU A 49 16.64 9.84 -14.33
N ARG A 50 15.50 10.40 -14.72
CA ARG A 50 14.71 11.31 -13.88
C ARG A 50 14.28 10.67 -12.57
N ALA A 51 13.76 9.43 -12.62
CA ALA A 51 13.37 8.68 -11.44
C ALA A 51 14.56 8.38 -10.52
N ALA A 52 15.70 7.98 -11.09
CA ALA A 52 16.94 7.76 -10.34
C ALA A 52 17.45 9.03 -9.64
N MET A 53 17.33 10.19 -10.29
CA MET A 53 17.69 11.48 -9.69
C MET A 53 16.74 11.90 -8.56
N ILE A 54 15.45 11.60 -8.66
CA ILE A 54 14.49 11.83 -7.57
C ILE A 54 14.89 10.97 -6.36
N ALA A 55 15.12 9.68 -6.57
CA ALA A 55 15.56 8.76 -5.51
C ALA A 55 16.88 9.21 -4.85
N ALA A 56 17.82 9.75 -5.65
CA ALA A 56 19.07 10.31 -5.16
C ALA A 56 18.85 11.52 -4.25
N ARG A 57 17.97 12.46 -4.65
CA ARG A 57 17.61 13.64 -3.85
C ARG A 57 16.89 13.25 -2.55
N ASP A 58 15.97 12.30 -2.60
CA ASP A 58 15.24 11.80 -1.42
C ASP A 58 16.18 11.17 -0.39
N ASN A 59 17.30 10.61 -0.84
CA ASN A 59 18.36 10.06 0.02
C ASN A 59 19.46 11.07 0.37
N ASN A 60 19.26 12.36 0.05
CA ASN A 60 20.21 13.45 0.31
C ASN A 60 21.59 13.19 -0.34
N MET A 61 21.62 12.68 -1.57
CA MET A 61 22.85 12.52 -2.34
C MET A 61 23.35 13.88 -2.87
N PRO A 62 24.64 14.23 -2.68
CA PRO A 62 25.19 15.47 -3.22
C PRO A 62 25.09 15.56 -4.75
N LYS A 63 24.84 16.77 -5.27
CA LYS A 63 24.68 17.06 -6.69
C LYS A 63 25.88 16.57 -7.52
N ASP A 64 27.09 16.88 -7.09
CA ASP A 64 28.34 16.48 -7.77
C ASP A 64 28.52 14.95 -7.86
N THR A 65 27.96 14.20 -6.90
CA THR A 65 27.97 12.73 -6.95
C THR A 65 27.01 12.20 -8.00
N MET A 66 25.83 12.82 -8.13
CA MET A 66 24.87 12.47 -9.19
C MET A 66 25.46 12.78 -10.58
N GLU A 67 26.02 13.97 -10.77
CA GLU A 67 26.62 14.40 -12.04
C GLU A 67 27.77 13.49 -12.48
N ARG A 68 28.65 13.10 -11.54
CA ARG A 68 29.73 12.13 -11.82
C ARG A 68 29.21 10.76 -12.24
N ALA A 69 28.12 10.27 -11.64
CA ALA A 69 27.51 9.00 -12.01
C ALA A 69 26.91 9.06 -13.43
N ILE A 70 26.21 10.15 -13.76
CA ILE A 70 25.60 10.36 -15.09
C ILE A 70 26.70 10.46 -16.16
N LYS A 71 27.73 11.27 -15.91
CA LYS A 71 28.87 11.42 -16.84
C LYS A 71 29.60 10.10 -17.07
N ARG A 72 29.69 9.24 -16.05
CA ARG A 72 30.27 7.90 -16.18
C ARG A 72 29.45 7.04 -17.15
N GLY A 73 28.13 7.05 -17.05
CA GLY A 73 27.25 6.29 -17.94
C GLY A 73 27.23 6.80 -19.38
N ALA A 74 27.35 8.10 -19.58
CA ALA A 74 27.25 8.78 -20.89
C ALA A 74 28.49 8.67 -21.80
N GLY A 75 29.45 7.77 -21.49
CA GLY A 75 30.70 7.62 -22.24
C GLY A 75 31.99 7.85 -21.43
N GLY A 76 31.92 7.76 -20.09
CA GLY A 76 33.11 7.71 -19.24
C GLY A 76 33.76 6.33 -19.23
N ALA A 77 35.05 6.28 -18.88
CA ALA A 77 35.99 5.14 -18.94
C ALA A 77 35.68 3.90 -18.04
N ASP A 78 34.40 3.56 -17.83
CA ASP A 78 33.99 2.37 -17.08
C ASP A 78 33.41 1.32 -18.04
N ASP A 79 34.23 0.31 -18.33
CA ASP A 79 33.87 -0.82 -19.20
C ASP A 79 32.99 -1.86 -18.46
N THR A 80 32.71 -1.63 -17.17
CA THR A 80 31.84 -2.52 -16.39
C THR A 80 30.42 -2.51 -16.97
N SER A 81 30.05 -3.63 -17.58
CA SER A 81 28.69 -3.84 -18.09
C SER A 81 27.80 -4.38 -16.98
N TYR A 82 26.91 -3.52 -16.48
CA TYR A 82 25.83 -3.95 -15.62
C TYR A 82 24.61 -4.30 -16.47
N GLU A 83 23.98 -5.42 -16.15
CA GLU A 83 22.73 -5.86 -16.72
C GLU A 83 21.64 -5.96 -15.67
N GLU A 84 20.40 -5.76 -16.12
CA GLU A 84 19.22 -5.99 -15.30
C GLU A 84 18.85 -7.46 -15.33
N VAL A 85 18.74 -8.02 -14.12
CA VAL A 85 18.31 -9.39 -13.92
C VAL A 85 17.19 -9.39 -12.90
N ARG A 86 16.07 -10.00 -13.29
CA ARG A 86 14.97 -10.31 -12.39
C ARG A 86 15.13 -11.73 -11.90
N TYR A 87 15.12 -11.89 -10.59
CA TYR A 87 15.04 -13.17 -9.92
C TYR A 87 13.66 -13.31 -9.28
N GLU A 88 13.16 -14.54 -9.26
CA GLU A 88 11.86 -14.90 -8.71
C GLU A 88 12.07 -15.93 -7.61
N GLY A 89 11.16 -15.99 -6.64
CA GLY A 89 11.26 -17.00 -5.59
C GLY A 89 10.21 -16.83 -4.51
N TYR A 90 10.41 -17.57 -3.44
CA TYR A 90 9.50 -17.63 -2.31
C TYR A 90 10.26 -17.34 -1.02
N GLY A 91 9.69 -16.53 -0.15
CA GLY A 91 10.13 -16.34 1.23
C GLY A 91 9.40 -17.29 2.19
N PRO A 92 9.62 -17.11 3.51
CA PRO A 92 8.91 -17.85 4.55
C PRO A 92 7.39 -17.77 4.38
N GLY A 93 6.70 -18.89 4.59
CA GLY A 93 5.25 -18.96 4.44
C GLY A 93 4.77 -18.83 2.98
N GLY A 94 5.64 -19.05 1.99
CA GLY A 94 5.27 -19.01 0.58
C GLY A 94 5.05 -17.61 0.01
N VAL A 95 5.58 -16.57 0.67
CA VAL A 95 5.49 -15.19 0.17
C VAL A 95 6.24 -15.08 -1.16
N ALA A 96 5.53 -14.77 -2.23
CA ALA A 96 6.12 -14.56 -3.55
C ALA A 96 7.05 -13.33 -3.57
N LEU A 97 8.22 -13.46 -4.19
CA LEU A 97 9.24 -12.42 -4.26
C LEU A 97 9.68 -12.15 -5.70
N ILE A 98 9.65 -10.88 -6.09
CA ILE A 98 10.38 -10.35 -7.25
C ILE A 98 11.61 -9.62 -6.73
N ILE A 99 12.80 -10.01 -7.20
CA ILE A 99 14.08 -9.42 -6.82
C ILE A 99 14.73 -8.85 -8.08
N GLU A 100 14.73 -7.52 -8.21
CA GLU A 100 15.39 -6.82 -9.31
C GLU A 100 16.83 -6.47 -8.92
N ALA A 101 17.78 -6.90 -9.75
CA ALA A 101 19.20 -6.70 -9.54
C ALA A 101 19.83 -6.03 -10.76
N LEU A 102 20.73 -5.09 -10.48
CA LEU A 102 21.75 -4.63 -11.43
C LEU A 102 23.07 -5.31 -11.09
N THR A 103 23.55 -6.14 -12.00
CA THR A 103 24.74 -6.96 -11.77
C THR A 103 25.67 -7.00 -12.99
N ASP A 104 26.96 -7.10 -12.72
CA ASP A 104 28.04 -7.39 -13.65
C ASP A 104 28.34 -8.90 -13.74
N ASN A 105 27.68 -9.72 -12.92
CA ASN A 105 27.87 -11.17 -12.85
C ASN A 105 26.62 -11.89 -12.32
N ARG A 106 25.79 -12.43 -13.24
CA ARG A 106 24.56 -13.17 -12.88
C ARG A 106 24.80 -14.33 -11.93
N ASN A 107 25.88 -15.08 -12.12
CA ASN A 107 26.14 -16.32 -11.38
C ASN A 107 26.45 -16.02 -9.91
N ARG A 108 27.30 -15.02 -9.67
CA ARG A 108 27.58 -14.53 -8.31
C ARG A 108 26.30 -14.02 -7.64
N THR A 109 25.55 -13.15 -8.33
CA THR A 109 24.33 -12.56 -7.76
C THR A 109 23.25 -13.60 -7.49
N ALA A 110 23.05 -14.55 -8.40
CA ALA A 110 22.12 -15.67 -8.20
C ALA A 110 22.52 -16.52 -6.99
N GLY A 111 23.82 -16.81 -6.84
CA GLY A 111 24.36 -17.54 -5.68
C GLY A 111 24.10 -16.81 -4.36
N GLU A 112 24.40 -15.50 -4.30
CA GLU A 112 24.15 -14.67 -3.12
C GLU A 112 22.66 -14.59 -2.76
N ILE A 113 21.79 -14.39 -3.75
CA ILE A 113 20.33 -14.35 -3.54
C ILE A 113 19.84 -15.69 -3.04
N ARG A 114 20.26 -16.80 -3.66
CA ARG A 114 19.88 -18.16 -3.22
C ARG A 114 20.27 -18.38 -1.77
N THR A 115 21.52 -18.09 -1.39
CA THR A 115 21.98 -18.22 -0.01
C THR A 115 21.17 -17.35 0.95
N ALA A 116 20.85 -16.10 0.57
CA ALA A 116 20.05 -15.20 1.40
C ALA A 116 18.63 -15.73 1.62
N LEU A 117 17.96 -16.19 0.56
CA LEU A 117 16.62 -16.78 0.64
C LEU A 117 16.62 -18.05 1.48
N THR A 118 17.55 -18.98 1.22
CA THR A 118 17.66 -20.24 1.98
C THR A 118 17.90 -19.99 3.47
N LYS A 119 18.80 -19.06 3.82
CA LYS A 119 19.06 -18.69 5.22
C LYS A 119 17.82 -18.09 5.91
N ALA A 120 16.96 -17.42 5.13
CA ALA A 120 15.73 -16.83 5.63
C ALA A 120 14.56 -17.82 5.68
N GLY A 121 14.69 -19.05 5.19
CA GLY A 121 13.59 -20.04 5.11
C GLY A 121 12.76 -19.96 3.83
N GLY A 122 13.34 -19.45 2.75
CA GLY A 122 12.76 -19.40 1.41
C GLY A 122 13.64 -20.09 0.35
N ASN A 123 13.28 -19.92 -0.91
CA ASN A 123 14.01 -20.49 -2.04
C ASN A 123 13.96 -19.57 -3.28
N LEU A 124 15.04 -19.61 -4.06
CA LEU A 124 15.06 -19.04 -5.40
C LEU A 124 14.22 -19.94 -6.31
N GLY A 125 13.30 -19.35 -7.07
CA GLY A 125 12.45 -20.00 -8.07
C GLY A 125 13.00 -19.83 -9.49
N GLU A 126 12.34 -20.50 -10.43
CA GLU A 126 12.59 -20.33 -11.85
C GLU A 126 11.92 -19.05 -12.39
N THR A 127 12.34 -18.61 -13.57
CA THR A 127 11.66 -17.51 -14.28
C THR A 127 10.19 -17.86 -14.51
N ASN A 128 9.30 -16.90 -14.26
CA ASN A 128 7.84 -17.03 -14.27
C ASN A 128 7.21 -17.87 -13.15
N SER A 129 7.97 -18.21 -12.10
CA SER A 129 7.41 -18.93 -10.95
C SER A 129 6.43 -18.09 -10.12
N VAL A 130 6.56 -16.76 -10.11
CA VAL A 130 5.65 -15.85 -9.40
C VAL A 130 5.24 -14.62 -10.20
N SER A 131 5.87 -14.36 -11.35
CA SER A 131 5.64 -13.14 -12.15
C SER A 131 4.16 -12.88 -12.48
N PHE A 132 3.37 -13.94 -12.71
CA PHE A 132 1.93 -13.85 -12.98
C PHE A 132 1.11 -13.30 -11.80
N MET A 133 1.67 -13.27 -10.59
CA MET A 133 1.06 -12.68 -9.40
C MET A 133 1.32 -11.16 -9.29
N PHE A 134 2.21 -10.60 -10.11
CA PHE A 134 2.64 -9.20 -10.03
C PHE A 134 2.33 -8.44 -11.30
N GLU A 135 1.84 -7.21 -11.14
CA GLU A 135 1.73 -6.25 -12.23
C GLU A 135 2.59 -5.02 -11.92
N ARG A 136 3.46 -4.63 -12.85
CA ARG A 136 4.28 -3.42 -12.70
C ARG A 136 3.43 -2.20 -13.01
N LYS A 137 3.00 -1.49 -11.96
CA LYS A 137 2.26 -0.23 -12.06
C LYS A 137 3.14 0.97 -11.69
N GLY A 138 2.89 2.11 -12.32
CA GLY A 138 3.42 3.39 -11.85
C GLY A 138 2.68 3.83 -10.60
N VAL A 139 3.40 4.34 -9.59
CA VAL A 139 2.79 4.93 -8.40
C VAL A 139 3.21 6.40 -8.34
N ILE A 140 2.23 7.29 -8.33
CA ILE A 140 2.45 8.73 -8.21
C ILE A 140 1.97 9.13 -6.81
N VAL A 141 2.91 9.58 -5.98
CA VAL A 141 2.62 10.01 -4.61
C VAL A 141 2.78 11.52 -4.52
N TYR A 142 1.71 12.21 -4.14
CA TYR A 142 1.74 13.64 -3.89
C TYR A 142 1.84 13.92 -2.39
N PRO A 143 2.73 14.81 -1.94
CA PRO A 143 2.65 15.35 -0.59
C PRO A 143 1.27 15.96 -0.33
N ALA A 144 0.73 15.85 0.88
CA ALA A 144 -0.60 16.39 1.20
C ALA A 144 -0.75 17.92 0.95
N LYS A 145 0.37 18.65 0.88
CA LYS A 145 0.41 20.09 0.56
C LYS A 145 0.51 20.41 -0.94
N ALA A 146 0.66 19.40 -1.80
CA ALA A 146 0.93 19.61 -3.23
C ALA A 146 -0.30 20.11 -3.99
N ALA A 147 -1.49 19.72 -3.56
CA ALA A 147 -2.77 20.19 -4.08
C ALA A 147 -3.86 19.98 -3.02
N SER A 148 -5.00 20.62 -3.20
CA SER A 148 -6.20 20.32 -2.39
C SER A 148 -6.68 18.89 -2.65
N ALA A 149 -7.42 18.33 -1.69
CA ALA A 149 -8.07 17.03 -1.89
C ALA A 149 -8.94 17.04 -3.16
N ASP A 150 -9.68 18.13 -3.35
CA ASP A 150 -10.51 18.38 -4.53
C ASP A 150 -9.69 18.34 -5.82
N GLY A 151 -8.54 19.03 -5.87
CA GLY A 151 -7.69 19.04 -7.06
C GLY A 151 -7.06 17.69 -7.39
N ILE A 152 -6.61 16.93 -6.38
CA ILE A 152 -6.08 15.57 -6.60
C ILE A 152 -7.19 14.64 -7.08
N PHE A 153 -8.37 14.76 -6.48
CA PHE A 153 -9.53 13.95 -6.81
C PHE A 153 -9.94 14.10 -8.28
N GLU A 154 -10.05 15.34 -8.78
CA GLU A 154 -10.39 15.59 -10.18
C GLU A 154 -9.35 15.02 -11.13
N VAL A 155 -8.07 15.30 -10.88
CA VAL A 155 -6.97 14.79 -11.72
C VAL A 155 -6.92 13.27 -11.72
N ALA A 156 -7.18 12.61 -10.59
CA ALA A 156 -7.17 11.15 -10.51
C ALA A 156 -8.26 10.52 -11.39
N LEU A 157 -9.48 11.05 -11.36
CA LEU A 157 -10.59 10.54 -12.19
C LEU A 157 -10.38 10.87 -13.67
N GLU A 158 -9.94 12.09 -14.00
CA GLU A 158 -9.60 12.48 -15.38
C GLU A 158 -8.44 11.65 -15.95
N ALA A 159 -7.52 11.19 -15.10
CA ALA A 159 -6.43 10.29 -15.47
C ALA A 159 -6.85 8.81 -15.56
N GLY A 160 -8.12 8.48 -15.35
CA GLY A 160 -8.68 7.14 -15.53
C GLY A 160 -8.73 6.27 -14.28
N ALA A 161 -8.72 6.84 -13.07
CA ALA A 161 -9.05 6.08 -11.87
C ALA A 161 -10.54 5.66 -11.91
N ASP A 162 -10.83 4.37 -11.69
CA ASP A 162 -12.22 3.87 -11.70
C ASP A 162 -13.02 4.38 -10.48
N LYS A 163 -12.35 4.49 -9.33
CA LYS A 163 -12.93 4.91 -8.05
C LYS A 163 -11.92 5.72 -7.23
N VAL A 164 -12.40 6.68 -6.46
CA VAL A 164 -11.59 7.44 -5.49
C VAL A 164 -12.19 7.30 -4.10
N SER A 165 -11.33 6.99 -3.13
CA SER A 165 -11.71 6.85 -1.73
C SER A 165 -11.40 8.10 -0.93
N ILE A 166 -12.41 8.61 -0.20
CA ILE A 166 -12.36 9.87 0.53
C ILE A 166 -12.72 9.60 2.00
N ASN A 167 -11.85 10.02 2.93
CA ASN A 167 -12.08 9.88 4.37
C ASN A 167 -12.23 11.28 5.01
N THR A 168 -11.13 11.84 5.51
CA THR A 168 -11.12 13.07 6.31
C THR A 168 -11.68 14.28 5.55
N ALA A 169 -11.51 14.36 4.23
CA ALA A 169 -12.08 15.44 3.42
C ALA A 169 -13.62 15.41 3.42
N ALA A 170 -14.24 14.23 3.31
CA ALA A 170 -15.69 14.07 3.37
C ALA A 170 -16.26 14.40 4.76
N VAL A 171 -15.52 14.06 5.83
CA VAL A 171 -15.90 14.42 7.21
C VAL A 171 -15.88 15.95 7.40
N ASN A 172 -14.82 16.61 6.91
CA ASN A 172 -14.65 18.06 7.06
C ASN A 172 -15.63 18.87 6.20
N ARG A 173 -15.95 18.41 4.98
CA ARG A 173 -16.84 19.11 4.03
C ARG A 173 -17.69 18.09 3.26
N ARG A 174 -18.86 17.72 3.81
CA ARG A 174 -19.74 16.71 3.21
C ARG A 174 -20.20 17.05 1.80
N GLN A 175 -20.33 18.35 1.49
CA GLN A 175 -20.67 18.83 0.15
C GLN A 175 -19.69 18.37 -0.94
N PHE A 176 -18.44 18.08 -0.58
CA PHE A 176 -17.46 17.53 -1.52
C PHE A 176 -17.90 16.19 -2.12
N VAL A 177 -18.63 15.37 -1.36
CA VAL A 177 -19.21 14.10 -1.86
C VAL A 177 -20.21 14.38 -2.99
N ARG A 178 -21.07 15.39 -2.79
CA ARG A 178 -22.07 15.81 -3.80
C ARG A 178 -21.44 16.35 -5.06
N GLU A 179 -20.47 17.25 -4.91
CA GLU A 179 -19.73 17.82 -6.04
C GLU A 179 -19.03 16.73 -6.86
N GLY A 180 -18.38 15.77 -6.19
CA GLY A 180 -17.75 14.64 -6.85
C GLY A 180 -18.75 13.73 -7.57
N ALA A 181 -19.87 13.41 -6.91
CA ALA A 181 -20.91 12.55 -7.46
C ALA A 181 -21.63 13.20 -8.66
N GLU A 182 -21.92 14.50 -8.61
CA GLU A 182 -22.54 15.25 -9.71
C GLU A 182 -21.61 15.34 -10.93
N LYS A 183 -20.30 15.44 -10.72
CA LYS A 183 -19.31 15.56 -11.80
C LYS A 183 -18.94 14.23 -12.45
N PHE A 184 -18.77 13.16 -11.67
CA PHE A 184 -18.20 11.90 -12.14
C PHE A 184 -19.12 10.67 -12.00
N GLY A 185 -20.27 10.84 -11.33
CA GLY A 185 -21.20 9.77 -11.00
C GLY A 185 -20.88 9.12 -9.65
N ALA A 186 -21.94 8.74 -8.94
CA ALA A 186 -21.85 8.18 -7.59
C ALA A 186 -20.96 6.93 -7.51
N GLN A 187 -20.96 6.08 -8.55
CA GLN A 187 -20.18 4.84 -8.61
C GLN A 187 -18.67 5.04 -8.48
N CYS A 188 -18.17 6.26 -8.76
CA CYS A 188 -16.76 6.62 -8.62
C CYS A 188 -16.39 7.09 -7.19
N ILE A 189 -17.39 7.33 -6.33
CA ILE A 189 -17.22 7.94 -5.02
C ILE A 189 -17.29 6.89 -3.91
N VAL A 190 -16.14 6.56 -3.33
CA VAL A 190 -16.06 5.71 -2.14
C VAL A 190 -15.84 6.58 -0.91
N VAL A 191 -16.72 6.52 0.09
CA VAL A 191 -16.48 7.20 1.36
C VAL A 191 -15.93 6.21 2.38
N ALA A 192 -14.70 6.45 2.81
CA ALA A 192 -14.04 5.67 3.85
C ALA A 192 -14.45 6.19 5.24
N VAL A 193 -14.99 5.28 6.05
CA VAL A 193 -15.55 5.53 7.38
C VAL A 193 -14.71 4.75 8.38
N ASP A 194 -13.98 5.47 9.23
CA ASP A 194 -13.30 4.88 10.37
C ASP A 194 -14.19 5.07 11.60
N ALA A 195 -14.75 3.99 12.15
CA ALA A 195 -15.71 4.06 13.25
C ALA A 195 -15.21 3.33 14.49
N LYS A 196 -15.53 3.87 15.67
CA LYS A 196 -15.19 3.29 16.96
C LYS A 196 -16.40 3.28 17.89
N LYS A 197 -16.60 2.20 18.63
CA LYS A 197 -17.70 2.09 19.60
C LYS A 197 -17.47 3.06 20.77
N VAL A 198 -18.49 3.84 21.08
CA VAL A 198 -18.48 4.83 22.18
C VAL A 198 -19.57 4.57 23.23
N SER A 199 -20.51 3.66 22.95
CA SER A 199 -21.51 3.25 23.93
C SER A 199 -20.93 2.35 25.03
N GLN A 200 -21.44 2.50 26.24
CA GLN A 200 -21.13 1.62 27.38
C GLN A 200 -21.94 0.32 27.33
N ALA A 201 -21.58 -0.64 28.17
CA ALA A 201 -22.37 -1.86 28.35
C ALA A 201 -23.81 -1.53 28.76
N ASN A 202 -24.78 -2.28 28.22
CA ASN A 202 -26.22 -2.13 28.49
C ASN A 202 -26.86 -0.80 28.01
N VAL A 203 -26.16 -0.03 27.18
CA VAL A 203 -26.70 1.12 26.44
C VAL A 203 -26.82 0.73 24.95
N PRO A 204 -27.83 1.23 24.20
CA PRO A 204 -27.88 1.03 22.76
C PRO A 204 -26.54 1.33 22.09
N LEU A 205 -26.19 0.48 21.12
CA LEU A 205 -24.90 0.57 20.44
C LEU A 205 -24.75 1.92 19.74
N LYS A 206 -23.62 2.59 19.99
CA LYS A 206 -23.26 3.85 19.36
C LYS A 206 -21.82 3.81 18.90
N TRP A 207 -21.59 4.26 17.67
CA TRP A 207 -20.27 4.38 17.09
C TRP A 207 -20.03 5.79 16.62
N GLU A 208 -18.83 6.29 16.84
CA GLU A 208 -18.40 7.61 16.42
C GLU A 208 -17.39 7.52 15.28
N ILE A 209 -17.45 8.47 14.34
CA ILE A 209 -16.45 8.63 13.29
C ILE A 209 -15.15 9.17 13.87
N PHE A 210 -14.04 8.58 13.46
CA PHE A 210 -12.70 9.07 13.73
C PHE A 210 -12.00 9.46 12.42
N THR A 211 -11.01 10.34 12.51
CA THR A 211 -10.16 10.73 11.37
C THR A 211 -8.68 10.57 11.71
N HIS A 212 -7.80 10.83 10.73
CA HIS A 212 -6.35 10.72 10.87
C HIS A 212 -5.87 9.31 11.27
N GLY A 213 -6.54 8.28 10.74
CA GLY A 213 -6.28 6.88 11.09
C GLY A 213 -6.72 6.56 12.51
N GLY A 214 -7.98 6.88 12.85
CA GLY A 214 -8.56 6.53 14.14
C GLY A 214 -8.11 7.36 15.36
N ARG A 215 -7.40 8.48 15.16
CA ARG A 215 -6.78 9.24 16.26
C ARG A 215 -7.62 10.43 16.73
N LYS A 216 -8.40 11.03 15.84
CA LYS A 216 -9.15 12.26 16.14
C LYS A 216 -10.66 11.98 16.14
N PRO A 217 -11.34 12.03 17.29
CA PRO A 217 -12.79 11.95 17.36
C PRO A 217 -13.44 13.14 16.67
N THR A 218 -14.69 12.98 16.22
CA THR A 218 -15.42 13.98 15.44
C THR A 218 -16.76 14.37 16.06
N GLY A 219 -17.27 13.57 17.01
CA GLY A 219 -18.60 13.67 17.58
C GLY A 219 -19.73 13.20 16.65
N LEU A 220 -19.42 12.76 15.43
CA LEU A 220 -20.42 12.31 14.45
C LEU A 220 -20.77 10.86 14.68
N ASP A 221 -22.08 10.55 14.72
CA ASP A 221 -22.56 9.17 14.73
C ASP A 221 -22.27 8.49 13.38
N ALA A 222 -21.74 7.27 13.42
CA ALA A 222 -21.29 6.57 12.22
C ALA A 222 -22.44 6.17 11.28
N ILE A 223 -23.61 5.83 11.82
CA ILE A 223 -24.77 5.41 11.04
C ILE A 223 -25.40 6.63 10.37
N ASP A 224 -25.59 7.71 11.13
CA ASP A 224 -26.15 8.96 10.59
C ASP A 224 -25.21 9.59 9.55
N TYR A 225 -23.90 9.57 9.79
CA TYR A 225 -22.91 10.02 8.82
C TYR A 225 -22.96 9.20 7.53
N ALA A 226 -23.06 7.86 7.62
CA ALA A 226 -23.18 7.00 6.44
C ALA A 226 -24.43 7.34 5.62
N ARG A 227 -25.58 7.55 6.27
CA ARG A 227 -26.81 8.00 5.59
C ARG A 227 -26.64 9.37 4.93
N GLU A 228 -26.02 10.31 5.61
CA GLU A 228 -25.77 11.67 5.10
C GLU A 228 -24.93 11.60 3.82
N VAL A 229 -23.76 10.95 3.85
CA VAL A 229 -22.88 10.90 2.66
C VAL A 229 -23.47 10.11 1.51
N VAL A 230 -24.27 9.08 1.77
CA VAL A 230 -25.01 8.35 0.73
C VAL A 230 -26.08 9.22 0.10
N SER A 231 -26.83 10.00 0.90
CA SER A 231 -27.80 10.98 0.37
C SER A 231 -27.13 12.08 -0.47
N LEU A 232 -25.83 12.29 -0.28
CA LEU A 232 -25.01 13.23 -1.04
C LEU A 232 -24.34 12.59 -2.27
N GLY A 233 -24.55 11.30 -2.54
CA GLY A 233 -24.04 10.65 -3.75
C GLY A 233 -22.79 9.80 -3.56
N ALA A 234 -22.43 9.40 -2.34
CA ALA A 234 -21.48 8.31 -2.15
C ALA A 234 -22.04 7.02 -2.75
N GLY A 235 -21.34 6.39 -3.70
CA GLY A 235 -21.78 5.15 -4.34
C GLY A 235 -21.28 3.88 -3.65
N GLU A 236 -20.36 3.99 -2.69
CA GLU A 236 -19.85 2.87 -1.90
C GLU A 236 -19.30 3.38 -0.55
N ILE A 237 -19.49 2.59 0.51
CA ILE A 237 -18.91 2.86 1.83
C ILE A 237 -17.78 1.87 2.10
N LEU A 238 -16.59 2.36 2.40
CA LEU A 238 -15.50 1.55 2.95
C LEU A 238 -15.47 1.71 4.47
N LEU A 239 -16.01 0.72 5.19
CA LEU A 239 -16.18 0.76 6.63
C LEU A 239 -15.04 0.03 7.34
N THR A 240 -14.27 0.75 8.16
CA THR A 240 -13.22 0.19 9.01
C THR A 240 -13.58 0.34 10.48
N SER A 241 -13.66 -0.77 11.21
CA SER A 241 -13.79 -0.75 12.67
C SER A 241 -12.43 -0.52 13.33
N MET A 242 -12.27 0.60 14.02
CA MET A 242 -11.04 0.93 14.74
C MET A 242 -10.82 0.05 15.98
N ASP A 243 -11.88 -0.58 16.51
CA ASP A 243 -11.77 -1.52 17.63
C ASP A 243 -11.28 -2.90 17.18
N ARG A 244 -11.50 -3.26 15.92
CA ARG A 244 -11.10 -4.56 15.35
C ARG A 244 -9.85 -4.49 14.50
N ASP A 245 -9.49 -3.32 13.97
CA ASP A 245 -8.35 -3.21 13.07
C ASP A 245 -7.05 -3.73 13.69
N GLY A 246 -6.29 -4.50 12.91
CA GLY A 246 -5.07 -5.18 13.37
C GLY A 246 -5.24 -6.36 14.34
N THR A 247 -6.43 -6.58 14.93
CA THR A 247 -6.63 -7.59 15.99
C THR A 247 -6.68 -9.05 15.51
N LYS A 248 -7.00 -9.28 14.22
CA LYS A 248 -7.28 -10.60 13.65
C LYS A 248 -8.47 -11.35 14.29
N ALA A 249 -9.32 -10.66 15.04
CA ALA A 249 -10.46 -11.23 15.78
C ALA A 249 -11.80 -11.23 15.00
N GLY A 250 -11.77 -10.97 13.70
CA GLY A 250 -12.94 -10.82 12.84
C GLY A 250 -13.41 -9.37 12.70
N PHE A 251 -14.33 -9.15 11.77
CA PHE A 251 -14.99 -7.85 11.60
C PHE A 251 -15.85 -7.49 12.81
N ASP A 252 -16.15 -6.20 12.96
CA ASP A 252 -17.20 -5.75 13.86
C ASP A 252 -18.55 -5.97 13.17
N LEU A 253 -19.15 -7.15 13.38
CA LEU A 253 -20.37 -7.55 12.70
C LEU A 253 -21.58 -6.69 13.10
N GLU A 254 -21.62 -6.20 14.34
CA GLU A 254 -22.71 -5.32 14.80
C GLU A 254 -22.65 -3.98 14.07
N LEU A 255 -21.47 -3.36 14.01
CA LEU A 255 -21.24 -2.11 13.28
C LEU A 255 -21.48 -2.29 11.77
N THR A 256 -20.91 -3.37 11.20
CA THR A 256 -21.01 -3.65 9.76
C THR A 256 -22.46 -3.79 9.35
N ARG A 257 -23.24 -4.58 10.10
CA ARG A 257 -24.66 -4.78 9.85
C ARG A 257 -25.47 -3.50 10.05
N ALA A 258 -25.19 -2.75 11.12
CA ALA A 258 -25.91 -1.52 11.41
C ALA A 258 -25.77 -0.49 10.28
N ILE A 259 -24.59 -0.38 9.66
CA ILE A 259 -24.37 0.52 8.52
C ILE A 259 -24.91 -0.08 7.23
N ALA A 260 -24.64 -1.36 6.94
CA ALA A 260 -25.12 -2.03 5.74
C ALA A 260 -26.65 -2.03 5.63
N ASP A 261 -27.36 -2.24 6.73
CA ASP A 261 -28.84 -2.20 6.78
C ASP A 261 -29.39 -0.76 6.72
N ALA A 262 -28.56 0.26 6.99
CA ALA A 262 -28.97 1.66 7.05
C ALA A 262 -28.83 2.42 5.72
N VAL A 263 -28.11 1.87 4.74
CA VAL A 263 -27.83 2.50 3.45
C VAL A 263 -28.21 1.58 2.28
N ASN A 264 -28.42 2.16 1.11
CA ASN A 264 -28.81 1.44 -0.11
C ASN A 264 -27.67 1.29 -1.12
N VAL A 265 -26.43 1.59 -0.72
CA VAL A 265 -25.23 1.43 -1.54
C VAL A 265 -24.34 0.32 -0.99
N PRO A 266 -23.45 -0.27 -1.79
CA PRO A 266 -22.53 -1.30 -1.32
C PRO A 266 -21.70 -0.85 -0.12
N VAL A 267 -21.58 -1.73 0.87
CA VAL A 267 -20.69 -1.55 2.04
C VAL A 267 -19.58 -2.58 1.99
N ILE A 268 -18.33 -2.12 2.03
CA ILE A 268 -17.14 -2.93 2.18
C ILE A 268 -16.76 -3.01 3.66
N ALA A 269 -16.81 -4.20 4.25
CA ALA A 269 -16.32 -4.42 5.61
C ALA A 269 -14.79 -4.51 5.64
N SER A 270 -14.15 -3.77 6.55
CA SER A 270 -12.70 -3.72 6.74
C SER A 270 -12.34 -3.71 8.24
N GLY A 271 -11.12 -4.16 8.55
CA GLY A 271 -10.57 -4.19 9.91
C GLY A 271 -10.85 -5.50 10.66
N GLY A 272 -9.78 -6.22 11.04
CA GLY A 272 -9.84 -7.33 11.99
C GLY A 272 -9.85 -8.75 11.42
N VAL A 273 -9.81 -8.96 10.10
CA VAL A 273 -9.79 -10.31 9.52
C VAL A 273 -8.54 -11.12 9.94
N GLY A 274 -8.78 -12.28 10.56
CA GLY A 274 -7.75 -13.29 10.87
C GLY A 274 -7.90 -14.67 10.22
N THR A 275 -9.09 -15.03 9.73
CA THR A 275 -9.42 -16.37 9.21
C THR A 275 -10.34 -16.22 7.99
N LEU A 276 -10.52 -17.30 7.21
CA LEU A 276 -11.44 -17.30 6.07
C LEU A 276 -12.91 -17.23 6.52
N ASP A 277 -13.26 -17.78 7.67
CA ASP A 277 -14.62 -17.67 8.23
C ASP A 277 -15.00 -16.23 8.54
N HIS A 278 -14.04 -15.39 8.95
CA HIS A 278 -14.31 -13.97 9.14
C HIS A 278 -14.75 -13.28 7.84
N LEU A 279 -14.26 -13.72 6.67
CA LEU A 279 -14.71 -13.20 5.37
C LEU A 279 -16.17 -13.58 5.09
N VAL A 280 -16.53 -14.83 5.39
CA VAL A 280 -17.90 -15.33 5.26
C VAL A 280 -18.84 -14.59 6.20
N ASP A 281 -18.43 -14.40 7.45
CA ASP A 281 -19.20 -13.70 8.48
C ASP A 281 -19.44 -12.24 8.12
N GLY A 282 -18.44 -11.54 7.55
CA GLY A 282 -18.61 -10.16 7.09
C GLY A 282 -19.76 -10.00 6.09
N VAL A 283 -19.92 -10.95 5.16
CA VAL A 283 -21.01 -10.96 4.18
C VAL A 283 -22.31 -11.46 4.80
N LYS A 284 -22.31 -12.67 5.38
CA LYS A 284 -23.54 -13.35 5.82
C LYS A 284 -24.17 -12.75 7.07
N LYS A 285 -23.34 -12.37 8.05
CA LYS A 285 -23.80 -11.85 9.35
C LYS A 285 -23.72 -10.33 9.39
N GLY A 286 -22.68 -9.76 8.77
CA GLY A 286 -22.47 -8.31 8.67
C GLY A 286 -23.26 -7.64 7.54
N HIS A 287 -23.87 -8.41 6.63
CA HIS A 287 -24.60 -7.92 5.45
C HIS A 287 -23.75 -7.07 4.50
N ALA A 288 -22.41 -7.15 4.60
CA ALA A 288 -21.53 -6.41 3.72
C ALA A 288 -21.63 -6.93 2.27
N SER A 289 -21.63 -6.01 1.31
CA SER A 289 -21.61 -6.35 -0.12
C SER A 289 -20.24 -6.85 -0.57
N ALA A 290 -19.18 -6.42 0.12
CA ALA A 290 -17.82 -6.88 -0.09
C ALA A 290 -17.03 -6.88 1.23
N VAL A 291 -15.92 -7.60 1.24
CA VAL A 291 -15.01 -7.69 2.39
C VAL A 291 -13.59 -7.36 1.94
N LEU A 292 -12.89 -6.59 2.76
CA LEU A 292 -11.48 -6.22 2.57
C LEU A 292 -10.65 -6.87 3.67
N ALA A 293 -9.58 -7.55 3.27
CA ALA A 293 -8.59 -8.08 4.19
C ALA A 293 -7.19 -7.76 3.71
N ALA A 294 -6.31 -7.36 4.65
CA ALA A 294 -4.91 -7.06 4.36
C ALA A 294 -4.00 -8.14 4.96
N SER A 295 -3.95 -8.24 6.29
CA SER A 295 -2.98 -9.08 7.02
C SER A 295 -2.95 -10.55 6.58
N ILE A 296 -4.11 -11.19 6.39
CA ILE A 296 -4.15 -12.61 6.01
C ILE A 296 -3.54 -12.89 4.63
N PHE A 297 -3.58 -11.92 3.72
CA PHE A 297 -2.99 -12.02 2.38
C PHE A 297 -1.55 -11.51 2.37
N HIS A 298 -1.29 -10.37 3.01
CA HIS A 298 0.03 -9.76 3.07
C HIS A 298 1.08 -10.68 3.71
N PHE A 299 0.69 -11.42 4.75
CA PHE A 299 1.56 -12.39 5.43
C PHE A 299 1.45 -13.81 4.88
N GLY A 300 0.78 -14.02 3.74
CA GLY A 300 0.66 -15.33 3.10
C GLY A 300 -0.07 -16.39 3.94
N THR A 301 -0.86 -15.99 4.94
CA THR A 301 -1.64 -16.93 5.78
C THR A 301 -2.69 -17.66 4.93
N TYR A 302 -3.31 -16.95 4.00
CA TYR A 302 -4.18 -17.50 2.97
C TYR A 302 -3.91 -16.79 1.64
N THR A 303 -4.27 -17.44 0.53
CA THR A 303 -4.31 -16.83 -0.80
C THR A 303 -5.69 -16.29 -1.11
N VAL A 304 -5.79 -15.38 -2.08
CA VAL A 304 -7.09 -14.92 -2.60
C VAL A 304 -7.89 -16.09 -3.20
N ALA A 305 -7.22 -17.08 -3.81
CA ALA A 305 -7.86 -18.28 -4.33
C ALA A 305 -8.52 -19.11 -3.22
N GLN A 306 -7.80 -19.37 -2.11
CA GLN A 306 -8.36 -20.06 -0.94
C GLN A 306 -9.55 -19.29 -0.34
N ALA A 307 -9.44 -17.96 -0.22
CA ALA A 307 -10.54 -17.13 0.26
C ALA A 307 -11.78 -17.25 -0.64
N LYS A 308 -11.60 -17.15 -1.97
CA LYS A 308 -12.68 -17.31 -2.95
C LYS A 308 -13.33 -18.69 -2.89
N GLN A 309 -12.53 -19.76 -2.81
CA GLN A 309 -13.03 -21.12 -2.68
C GLN A 309 -13.83 -21.32 -1.39
N HIS A 310 -13.32 -20.81 -0.26
CA HIS A 310 -14.00 -20.90 1.03
C HIS A 310 -15.33 -20.15 1.05
N MET A 311 -15.35 -18.92 0.53
CA MET A 311 -16.57 -18.12 0.41
C MET A 311 -17.59 -18.75 -0.53
N ALA A 312 -17.14 -19.31 -1.66
CA ALA A 312 -18.00 -20.05 -2.59
C ALA A 312 -18.57 -21.33 -1.95
N ALA A 313 -17.76 -22.09 -1.21
CA ALA A 313 -18.22 -23.27 -0.46
C ALA A 313 -19.24 -22.90 0.62
N ALA A 314 -19.14 -21.68 1.18
CA ALA A 314 -20.16 -21.13 2.06
C ALA A 314 -21.40 -20.61 1.31
N GLY A 315 -21.50 -20.74 -0.01
CA GLY A 315 -22.68 -20.31 -0.79
C GLY A 315 -22.74 -18.81 -1.09
N ILE A 316 -21.62 -18.08 -0.96
CA ILE A 316 -21.53 -16.69 -1.41
C ILE A 316 -21.20 -16.69 -2.91
N PRO A 317 -21.92 -15.93 -3.77
CA PRO A 317 -21.56 -15.78 -5.18
C PRO A 317 -20.19 -15.11 -5.32
N ILE A 318 -19.24 -15.81 -5.94
CA ILE A 318 -17.86 -15.36 -6.08
C ILE A 318 -17.42 -15.47 -7.54
N ARG A 319 -16.67 -14.48 -8.03
CA ARG A 319 -16.03 -14.56 -9.35
C ARG A 319 -15.05 -15.75 -9.38
N PRO A 320 -15.19 -16.68 -10.34
CA PRO A 320 -14.34 -17.87 -10.44
C PRO A 320 -12.84 -17.53 -10.42
N VAL A 321 -12.05 -18.44 -9.86
CA VAL A 321 -10.60 -18.44 -10.02
C VAL A 321 -10.34 -19.08 -11.39
N ALA A 322 -9.74 -18.33 -12.32
CA ALA A 322 -9.30 -18.86 -13.61
C ALA A 322 -8.03 -19.71 -13.43
#